data_AF-A0AAW3TJ83-F1
#
_entry.id   AF-A0AAW3TJ83-F1
#
_cell.length_a   1.000
_cell.length_b   1.000
_cell.length_c   1.000
_cell.angle_alpha   90.00
_cell.angle_beta   90.00
_cell.angle_gamma   90.00
#
_symmetry.space_group_name_H-M   'P 1'
#
loop_
_entity.id
_entity.type
_entity.pdbx_description
1 polymer ?
#
loop_
_entity_poly.entity_id
_entity_poly.type
_entity_poly.pdbx_seq_one_letter_code
_entity_poly.pdbx_strand_id
1 'polypeptide(L)'
;MSCIRVSFTAQKAEKGLEGVPIMRFGLDLLHAHYNLVSNPGQRHIFTLKDHVFRLEGRAEHRLIMVDDWLLQLSLALCLRDADATELICRCEESWLEYPDALDFALLNFVRNIFVQDADQTVLLREVMEKSGPEHVDEFRAPYVNMLFLPYLDVWVALLLNDEAHYKRSIHTAIELHYKFYNDPLEGAVTWTGDVALLISAVASLAYDKHGWQVPDTPYLPKWLIYKEFENA
;
A
#
# COMPACT_ATOMS: atom_id res chain seq x y z
N MET A 1 -1.88 -4.08 -23.02
CA MET A 1 -0.83 -4.60 -22.12
C MET A 1 -1.52 -5.06 -20.84
N SER A 2 -1.16 -6.21 -20.31
CA SER A 2 -1.62 -6.73 -19.02
C SER A 2 -1.23 -5.76 -17.90
N CYS A 3 -2.06 -5.60 -16.87
CA CYS A 3 -1.70 -4.88 -15.65
C CYS A 3 -0.34 -5.39 -15.15
N ILE A 4 0.57 -4.48 -14.79
CA ILE A 4 1.81 -4.84 -14.12
C ILE A 4 1.41 -5.22 -12.70
N ARG A 5 1.05 -6.49 -12.49
CA ARG A 5 0.83 -7.03 -11.16
C ARG A 5 2.20 -7.24 -10.52
N VAL A 6 2.63 -6.28 -9.72
CA VAL A 6 3.83 -6.45 -8.89
C VAL A 6 3.42 -7.24 -7.65
N SER A 7 3.39 -8.57 -7.77
CA SER A 7 3.23 -9.43 -6.60
C SER A 7 4.59 -9.57 -5.90
N PHE A 8 4.73 -8.95 -4.73
CA PHE A 8 5.87 -9.18 -3.85
C PHE A 8 5.63 -10.46 -3.05
N THR A 9 6.26 -11.56 -3.47
CA THR A 9 6.40 -12.76 -2.63
C THR A 9 7.71 -12.65 -1.84
N ALA A 10 7.61 -12.64 -0.51
CA ALA A 10 8.73 -12.33 0.38
C ALA A 10 9.47 -13.55 0.92
N GLN A 11 9.48 -14.68 0.19
CA GLN A 11 10.49 -15.75 0.35
C GLN A 11 11.94 -15.21 0.16
N LYS A 12 12.08 -13.90 -0.04
CA LYS A 12 13.31 -13.11 -0.10
C LYS A 12 13.34 -11.92 0.87
N ALA A 13 12.44 -11.78 1.85
CA ALA A 13 12.61 -10.78 2.91
C ALA A 13 13.86 -11.07 3.77
N GLU A 14 14.28 -12.34 3.82
CA GLU A 14 15.60 -12.76 4.33
C GLU A 14 16.78 -12.21 3.52
N LYS A 15 16.56 -11.65 2.31
CA LYS A 15 17.64 -11.08 1.49
C LYS A 15 18.01 -9.64 1.83
N GLY A 16 17.36 -9.01 2.81
CA GLY A 16 17.69 -7.66 3.27
C GLY A 16 17.88 -6.67 2.11
N LEU A 17 19.01 -5.98 2.12
CA LEU A 17 19.42 -4.96 1.14
C LEU A 17 19.48 -5.46 -0.31
N GLU A 18 19.67 -6.77 -0.56
CA GLU A 18 19.71 -7.32 -1.92
C GLU A 18 18.34 -7.24 -2.64
N GLY A 19 17.25 -7.05 -1.89
CA GLY A 19 15.91 -6.84 -2.43
C GLY A 19 15.65 -5.41 -2.94
N VAL A 20 16.48 -4.43 -2.55
CA VAL A 20 16.27 -3.02 -2.88
C VAL A 20 16.27 -2.76 -4.40
N PRO A 21 17.20 -3.32 -5.21
CA PRO A 21 17.20 -3.10 -6.65
C PRO A 21 15.93 -3.58 -7.36
N ILE A 22 15.34 -4.70 -6.91
CA ILE A 22 14.10 -5.21 -7.52
C ILE A 22 12.88 -4.39 -7.09
N MET A 23 12.85 -3.90 -5.84
CA MET A 23 11.81 -2.99 -5.39
C MET A 23 11.86 -1.65 -6.12
N ARG A 24 13.06 -1.08 -6.32
CA ARG A 24 13.28 0.15 -7.10
C ARG A 24 12.88 -0.03 -8.56
N PHE A 25 13.26 -1.15 -9.18
CA PHE A 25 12.80 -1.46 -10.53
C PHE A 25 11.27 -1.59 -10.62
N GLY A 26 10.63 -2.13 -9.57
CA GLY A 26 9.18 -2.13 -9.44
C GLY A 26 8.59 -0.72 -9.42
N LEU A 27 9.19 0.21 -8.67
CA LEU A 27 8.77 1.62 -8.67
C LEU A 27 8.98 2.29 -10.02
N ASP A 28 10.08 2.04 -10.72
CA ASP A 28 10.30 2.60 -12.07
C ASP A 28 9.19 2.17 -13.04
N LEU A 29 8.73 0.93 -12.94
CA LEU A 29 7.59 0.42 -13.72
C LEU A 29 6.29 1.12 -13.34
N LEU A 30 6.06 1.37 -12.04
CA LEU A 30 4.90 2.10 -11.56
C LEU A 30 4.93 3.56 -12.01
N HIS A 31 6.07 4.24 -11.93
CA HIS A 31 6.27 5.59 -12.48
C HIS A 31 5.88 5.65 -13.94
N ALA A 32 6.39 4.73 -14.75
CA ALA A 32 6.07 4.66 -16.16
C ALA A 32 4.56 4.43 -16.38
N HIS A 33 3.97 3.48 -15.64
CA HIS A 33 2.55 3.16 -15.74
C HIS A 33 1.66 4.37 -15.40
N TYR A 34 1.81 4.95 -14.21
CA TYR A 34 0.98 6.06 -13.75
C TYR A 34 1.18 7.32 -14.60
N ASN A 35 2.40 7.59 -15.09
CA ASN A 35 2.62 8.70 -16.03
C ASN A 35 1.87 8.50 -17.35
N LEU A 36 1.91 7.29 -17.92
CA LEU A 36 1.23 7.02 -19.19
C LEU A 36 -0.30 7.07 -19.06
N VAL A 37 -0.83 6.57 -17.94
CA VAL A 37 -2.28 6.53 -17.71
C VAL A 37 -2.83 7.91 -17.35
N SER A 38 -2.10 8.71 -16.58
CA SER A 38 -2.53 10.05 -16.16
C SER A 38 -2.46 11.12 -17.26
N ASN A 39 -1.77 10.86 -18.37
CA ASN A 39 -1.48 11.86 -19.41
C ASN A 39 -1.84 11.35 -20.82
N PRO A 40 -3.13 11.07 -21.10
CA PRO A 40 -3.55 10.58 -22.40
C PRO A 40 -3.18 11.54 -23.55
N GLY A 41 -2.63 10.98 -24.63
CA GLY A 41 -2.21 11.74 -25.82
C GLY A 41 -0.87 12.46 -25.69
N GLN A 42 -0.22 12.42 -24.51
CA GLN A 42 1.10 13.00 -24.31
C GLN A 42 2.19 11.94 -24.51
N ARG A 43 3.29 12.32 -25.16
CA ARG A 43 4.46 11.43 -25.30
C ARG A 43 5.32 11.50 -24.05
N HIS A 44 5.56 10.34 -23.44
CA HIS A 44 6.47 10.18 -22.33
C HIS A 44 7.73 9.43 -22.77
N ILE A 45 8.88 9.94 -22.32
CA ILE A 45 10.17 9.30 -22.48
C ILE A 45 10.63 8.90 -21.09
N PHE A 46 10.89 7.61 -20.91
CA PHE A 46 11.38 7.08 -19.64
C PHE A 46 12.34 5.94 -19.91
N THR A 47 13.22 5.68 -18.95
CA THR A 47 14.21 4.62 -19.02
C THR A 47 13.85 3.54 -18.01
N LEU A 48 13.80 2.28 -18.45
CA LEU A 48 13.72 1.14 -17.54
C LEU A 48 15.01 0.34 -17.70
N LYS A 49 15.79 0.24 -16.62
CA LYS A 49 17.18 -0.26 -16.65
C LYS A 49 17.98 0.52 -17.70
N ASP A 50 18.36 -0.12 -18.79
CA ASP A 50 19.17 0.48 -19.87
C ASP A 50 18.38 0.76 -21.16
N HIS A 51 17.05 0.59 -21.12
CA HIS A 51 16.20 0.73 -22.30
C HIS A 51 15.35 2.01 -22.23
N VAL A 52 15.46 2.84 -23.26
CA VAL A 52 14.68 4.06 -23.41
C VAL A 52 13.39 3.76 -24.15
N PHE A 53 12.26 4.00 -23.49
CA PHE A 53 10.92 3.87 -24.05
C PHE A 53 10.40 5.25 -24.47
N ARG A 54 9.62 5.27 -25.55
CA ARG A 54 8.94 6.46 -26.07
C ARG A 54 7.51 6.07 -26.37
N LEU A 55 6.65 6.22 -25.37
CA LEU A 55 5.25 5.79 -25.44
C LEU A 55 4.34 7.00 -25.31
N GLU A 56 3.22 6.95 -26.03
CA GLU A 56 2.14 7.91 -25.86
C GLU A 56 1.21 7.41 -24.75
N GLY A 57 0.85 8.30 -23.83
CA GLY A 57 -0.09 8.01 -22.77
C GLY A 57 -1.46 7.65 -23.33
N ARG A 58 -2.13 6.72 -22.66
CA ARG A 58 -3.48 6.27 -23.00
C ARG A 58 -4.30 6.14 -21.73
N ALA A 59 -5.53 6.63 -21.77
CA ALA A 59 -6.55 6.38 -20.74
C ALA A 59 -7.10 4.94 -20.86
N GLU A 60 -6.20 3.96 -21.02
CA GLU A 60 -6.54 2.55 -20.92
C GLU A 60 -6.21 2.10 -19.50
N HIS A 61 -7.16 2.31 -18.60
CA HIS A 61 -7.13 1.79 -17.24
C HIS A 61 -7.40 0.29 -17.32
N ARG A 62 -6.40 -0.52 -17.00
CA ARG A 62 -6.52 -1.97 -17.06
C ARG A 62 -6.24 -2.54 -15.68
N LEU A 63 -7.29 -3.00 -15.04
CA LEU A 63 -7.24 -3.98 -13.95
C LEU A 63 -6.48 -3.51 -12.69
N ILE A 64 -6.75 -2.30 -12.18
CA ILE A 64 -6.22 -1.89 -10.87
C ILE A 64 -7.25 -2.24 -9.80
N MET A 65 -6.97 -3.29 -9.02
CA MET A 65 -7.72 -3.53 -7.78
C MET A 65 -7.25 -2.54 -6.72
N VAL A 66 -8.13 -2.14 -5.78
CA VAL A 66 -7.73 -1.22 -4.69
C VAL A 66 -6.59 -1.80 -3.85
N ASP A 67 -6.56 -3.12 -3.69
CA ASP A 67 -5.51 -3.85 -2.98
C ASP A 67 -4.15 -3.68 -3.66
N ASP A 68 -4.11 -3.80 -5.00
CA ASP A 68 -2.89 -3.60 -5.78
C ASP A 68 -2.45 -2.13 -5.67
N TRP A 69 -3.38 -1.18 -5.73
CA TRP A 69 -3.08 0.25 -5.54
C TRP A 69 -2.49 0.54 -4.15
N LEU A 70 -3.08 -0.02 -3.08
CA LEU A 70 -2.57 0.13 -1.70
C LEU A 70 -1.16 -0.47 -1.55
N LEU A 71 -0.89 -1.62 -2.16
CA LEU A 71 0.43 -2.25 -2.14
C LEU A 71 1.47 -1.41 -2.90
N GLN A 72 1.10 -0.87 -4.07
CA GLN A 72 1.97 0.00 -4.87
C GLN A 72 2.30 1.29 -4.11
N LEU A 73 1.30 1.94 -3.51
CA LEU A 73 1.50 3.11 -2.66
C LEU A 73 2.39 2.77 -1.46
N SER A 74 2.13 1.63 -0.81
CA SER A 74 2.92 1.19 0.35
C SER A 74 4.38 0.95 0.01
N LEU A 75 4.68 0.42 -1.18
CA LEU A 75 6.04 0.29 -1.69
C LEU A 75 6.72 1.65 -1.85
N ALA A 76 6.03 2.61 -2.49
CA ALA A 76 6.52 3.98 -2.68
C ALA A 76 6.86 4.64 -1.34
N LEU A 77 5.95 4.52 -0.37
CA LEU A 77 6.14 5.04 0.99
C LEU A 77 7.30 4.35 1.71
N CYS A 78 7.45 3.03 1.61
CA CYS A 78 8.59 2.32 2.20
C CYS A 78 9.94 2.73 1.58
N LEU A 79 9.98 3.05 0.28
CA LEU A 79 11.20 3.49 -0.40
C LEU A 79 11.41 5.01 -0.39
N ARG A 80 10.53 5.76 0.28
CA ARG A 80 10.55 7.23 0.40
C ARG A 80 10.59 7.93 -0.95
N ASP A 81 9.85 7.36 -1.90
CA ASP A 81 9.78 7.88 -3.27
C ASP A 81 8.57 8.82 -3.40
N ALA A 82 8.81 10.11 -3.15
CA ALA A 82 7.76 11.12 -3.13
C ALA A 82 7.10 11.29 -4.51
N ASP A 83 7.89 11.18 -5.59
CA ASP A 83 7.38 11.27 -6.97
C ASP A 83 6.45 10.08 -7.27
N ALA A 84 6.83 8.86 -6.83
CA ALA A 84 5.97 7.68 -6.93
C ALA A 84 4.66 7.89 -6.17
N THR A 85 4.76 8.34 -4.91
CA THR A 85 3.60 8.58 -4.05
C THR A 85 2.65 9.56 -4.71
N GLU A 86 3.14 10.69 -5.22
CA GLU A 86 2.31 11.69 -5.89
C GLU A 86 1.62 11.09 -7.13
N LEU A 87 2.36 10.38 -7.98
CA LEU A 87 1.82 9.77 -9.20
C LEU A 87 0.76 8.72 -8.91
N ILE A 88 1.01 7.83 -7.95
CA ILE A 88 0.07 6.77 -7.54
C ILE A 88 -1.20 7.39 -6.93
N CYS A 89 -1.07 8.50 -6.19
CA CYS A 89 -2.20 9.25 -5.63
C CYS A 89 -3.00 10.03 -6.68
N ARG A 90 -2.56 10.13 -7.94
CA ARG A 90 -3.42 10.64 -9.04
C ARG A 90 -4.46 9.63 -9.51
N CYS A 91 -4.43 8.40 -9.00
CA CYS A 91 -5.43 7.39 -9.30
C CYS A 91 -6.85 7.95 -9.10
N GLU A 92 -7.68 7.83 -10.13
CA GLU A 92 -9.09 8.17 -10.09
C GLU A 92 -9.94 6.93 -9.83
N GLU A 93 -11.15 7.14 -9.28
CA GLU A 93 -12.12 6.06 -9.03
C GLU A 93 -12.44 5.27 -10.31
N SER A 94 -12.48 5.95 -11.45
CA SER A 94 -12.75 5.37 -12.77
C SER A 94 -11.68 4.38 -13.24
N TRP A 95 -10.53 4.32 -12.57
CA TRP A 95 -9.42 3.43 -12.93
C TRP A 95 -9.51 2.10 -12.19
N LEU A 96 -10.29 2.03 -11.11
CA LEU A 96 -10.46 0.81 -10.32
C LEU A 96 -11.28 -0.23 -11.08
N GLU A 97 -10.88 -1.49 -10.97
CA GLU A 97 -11.63 -2.62 -11.51
C GLU A 97 -12.48 -3.28 -10.43
N TYR A 98 -13.75 -3.52 -10.74
CA TYR A 98 -14.74 -4.11 -9.82
C TYR A 98 -14.80 -3.47 -8.42
N PRO A 99 -14.72 -2.12 -8.27
CA PRO A 99 -14.72 -1.51 -6.96
C PRO A 99 -16.08 -1.70 -6.27
N ASP A 100 -16.05 -2.11 -5.01
CA ASP A 100 -17.19 -2.01 -4.12
C ASP A 100 -17.19 -0.68 -3.34
N ALA A 101 -18.20 -0.50 -2.47
CA ALA A 101 -18.34 0.72 -1.70
C ALA A 101 -17.17 0.94 -0.72
N LEU A 102 -16.59 -0.13 -0.19
CA LEU A 102 -15.43 -0.04 0.69
C LEU A 102 -14.18 0.34 -0.10
N ASP A 103 -14.03 -0.16 -1.33
CA ASP A 103 -12.88 0.16 -2.19
C ASP A 103 -12.80 1.66 -2.51
N PHE A 104 -13.94 2.29 -2.81
CA PHE A 104 -14.00 3.73 -3.04
C PHE A 104 -13.66 4.54 -1.78
N ALA A 105 -14.22 4.16 -0.63
CA ALA A 105 -13.89 4.80 0.65
C ALA A 105 -12.39 4.63 0.98
N LEU A 106 -11.88 3.41 0.75
CA LEU A 106 -10.49 2.97 0.57
C LEU A 106 -9.59 4.03 -0.05
N LEU A 107 -9.79 4.12 -1.36
CA LEU A 107 -9.06 5.00 -2.24
C LEU A 107 -9.15 6.45 -1.74
N ASN A 108 -10.36 6.93 -1.44
CA ASN A 108 -10.57 8.32 -1.08
C ASN A 108 -9.89 8.69 0.24
N PHE A 109 -10.02 7.90 1.30
CA PHE A 109 -9.34 8.19 2.57
C PHE A 109 -7.82 8.24 2.40
N VAL A 110 -7.20 7.15 1.92
CA VAL A 110 -5.74 7.04 1.87
C VAL A 110 -5.13 8.03 0.88
N ARG A 111 -5.74 8.23 -0.29
CA ARG A 111 -5.26 9.18 -1.30
C ARG A 111 -5.29 10.61 -0.75
N ASN A 112 -6.36 11.00 -0.09
CA ASN A 112 -6.53 12.37 0.41
C ASN A 112 -5.52 12.73 1.52
N ILE A 113 -4.87 11.75 2.16
CA ILE A 113 -3.74 12.04 3.08
C ILE A 113 -2.60 12.77 2.36
N PHE A 114 -2.42 12.54 1.05
CA PHE A 114 -1.27 13.03 0.28
C PHE A 114 -1.59 14.14 -0.72
N VAL A 115 -2.77 14.13 -1.35
CA VAL A 115 -3.06 15.02 -2.48
C VAL A 115 -4.09 16.12 -2.20
N GLN A 116 -4.80 16.13 -1.06
CA GLN A 116 -5.94 17.05 -0.87
C GLN A 116 -6.20 17.49 0.57
N ASP A 117 -6.91 18.62 0.67
CA ASP A 117 -7.31 19.33 1.89
C ASP A 117 -8.70 18.88 2.39
N ALA A 118 -9.07 17.62 2.13
CA ALA A 118 -10.36 17.06 2.53
C ALA A 118 -10.38 16.73 4.03
N ASP A 119 -11.56 16.83 4.65
CA ASP A 119 -11.73 16.47 6.06
C ASP A 119 -11.55 14.95 6.27
N GLN A 120 -10.37 14.59 6.78
CA GLN A 120 -9.99 13.21 7.06
C GLN A 120 -10.96 12.51 8.02
N THR A 121 -11.66 13.26 8.88
CA THR A 121 -12.66 12.70 9.80
C THR A 121 -13.88 12.20 9.06
N VAL A 122 -14.30 12.93 8.02
CA VAL A 122 -15.44 12.55 7.17
C VAL A 122 -15.08 11.31 6.35
N LEU A 123 -13.90 11.31 5.73
CA LEU A 123 -13.42 10.18 4.94
C LEU A 123 -13.22 8.92 5.78
N LEU A 124 -12.65 9.05 6.99
CA LEU A 124 -12.51 7.91 7.90
C LEU A 124 -13.86 7.35 8.33
N ARG A 125 -14.85 8.21 8.63
CA ARG A 125 -16.21 7.78 8.97
C ARG A 125 -16.82 6.98 7.83
N GLU A 126 -16.67 7.44 6.60
CA GLU A 126 -17.16 6.73 5.42
C GLU A 126 -16.52 5.34 5.32
N VAL A 127 -15.21 5.22 5.50
CA VAL A 127 -14.54 3.91 5.53
C VAL A 127 -15.10 3.01 6.63
N MET A 128 -15.32 3.53 7.83
CA MET A 128 -15.87 2.75 8.94
C MET A 128 -17.30 2.27 8.62
N GLU A 129 -18.15 3.14 8.06
CA GLU A 129 -19.50 2.78 7.62
C GLU A 129 -19.46 1.71 6.53
N LYS A 130 -18.60 1.86 5.51
CA LYS A 130 -18.50 0.91 4.39
C LYS A 130 -17.78 -0.40 4.73
N SER A 131 -17.12 -0.48 5.89
CA SER A 131 -16.53 -1.72 6.39
C SER A 131 -17.53 -2.65 7.09
N GLY A 132 -18.77 -2.20 7.30
CA GLY A 132 -19.82 -2.97 7.94
C GLY A 132 -20.32 -4.18 7.14
N PRO A 133 -20.96 -5.17 7.79
CA PRO A 133 -21.48 -6.38 7.15
C PRO A 133 -22.58 -6.10 6.11
N GLU A 134 -23.16 -4.90 6.09
CA GLU A 134 -24.11 -4.48 5.06
C GLU A 134 -23.43 -4.21 3.70
N HIS A 135 -22.11 -3.99 3.71
CA HIS A 135 -21.32 -3.57 2.55
C HIS A 135 -20.21 -4.57 2.20
N VAL A 136 -19.77 -5.40 3.15
CA VAL A 136 -18.72 -6.40 2.98
C VAL A 136 -19.32 -7.79 3.08
N ASP A 137 -19.14 -8.60 2.03
CA ASP A 137 -19.61 -9.98 2.02
C ASP A 137 -18.82 -10.88 2.99
N GLU A 138 -19.40 -12.03 3.38
CA GLU A 138 -18.83 -12.95 4.37
C GLU A 138 -17.46 -13.50 3.96
N PHE A 139 -17.19 -13.65 2.65
CA PHE A 139 -15.90 -14.14 2.16
C PHE A 139 -14.82 -13.07 2.27
N ARG A 140 -15.16 -11.81 2.04
CA ARG A 140 -14.26 -10.65 2.16
C ARG A 140 -14.08 -10.18 3.61
N ALA A 141 -15.04 -10.46 4.49
CA ALA A 141 -15.04 -9.97 5.87
C ALA A 141 -13.78 -10.33 6.69
N PRO A 142 -13.22 -11.55 6.65
CA PRO A 142 -11.97 -11.87 7.35
C PRO A 142 -10.80 -11.00 6.89
N TYR A 143 -10.69 -10.78 5.58
CA TYR A 143 -9.63 -9.96 4.99
C TYR A 143 -9.73 -8.49 5.44
N VAL A 144 -10.94 -7.91 5.42
CA VAL A 144 -11.19 -6.54 5.88
C VAL A 144 -10.90 -6.39 7.37
N ASN A 145 -11.44 -7.28 8.20
CA ASN A 145 -11.34 -7.19 9.65
C ASN A 145 -9.94 -7.47 10.19
N MET A 146 -9.17 -8.35 9.54
CA MET A 146 -7.87 -8.78 10.04
C MET A 146 -6.69 -8.04 9.40
N LEU A 147 -6.85 -7.50 8.20
CA LEU A 147 -5.75 -6.80 7.50
C LEU A 147 -6.02 -5.30 7.33
N PHE A 148 -7.19 -4.91 6.79
CA PHE A 148 -7.43 -3.51 6.46
C PHE A 148 -7.79 -2.63 7.65
N LEU A 149 -8.77 -3.01 8.47
CA LEU A 149 -9.15 -2.20 9.63
C LEU A 149 -7.96 -2.00 10.61
N PRO A 150 -7.15 -3.03 10.90
CA PRO A 150 -5.97 -2.83 11.74
C PRO A 150 -4.91 -1.93 11.08
N TYR A 151 -4.72 -2.01 9.76
CA TYR A 151 -3.87 -1.09 9.01
C TYR A 151 -4.34 0.37 9.12
N LEU A 152 -5.65 0.61 9.02
CA LEU A 152 -6.22 1.95 9.19
C LEU A 152 -6.07 2.47 10.61
N ASP A 153 -6.16 1.60 11.63
CA ASP A 153 -5.96 2.02 13.01
C ASP A 153 -4.52 2.51 13.26
N VAL A 154 -3.52 1.96 12.55
CA VAL A 154 -2.15 2.49 12.56
C VAL A 154 -2.08 3.87 11.90
N TRP A 155 -2.82 4.10 10.80
CA TRP A 155 -2.96 5.42 10.19
C TRP A 155 -3.59 6.43 11.13
N VAL A 156 -4.69 6.08 11.79
CA VAL A 156 -5.38 6.95 12.75
C VAL A 156 -4.43 7.39 13.86
N ALA A 157 -3.68 6.48 14.44
CA ALA A 157 -2.69 6.82 15.47
C ALA A 157 -1.62 7.81 14.97
N LEU A 158 -1.13 7.63 13.73
CA LEU A 158 -0.16 8.54 13.11
C LEU A 158 -0.76 9.92 12.83
N LEU A 159 -2.00 9.98 12.32
CA LEU A 159 -2.69 11.23 12.03
C LEU A 159 -3.03 12.01 13.31
N LEU A 160 -3.37 11.32 14.38
CA LEU A 160 -3.63 11.91 15.70
C LEU A 160 -2.36 12.27 16.49
N ASN A 161 -1.17 11.88 16.01
CA ASN A 161 0.10 12.03 16.73
C ASN A 161 0.05 11.39 18.14
N ASP A 162 -0.55 10.20 18.25
CA ASP A 162 -0.66 9.44 19.50
C ASP A 162 0.23 8.20 19.48
N GLU A 163 1.43 8.30 20.09
CA GLU A 163 2.39 7.20 20.17
C GLU A 163 1.84 5.99 20.95
N ALA A 164 1.03 6.23 21.99
CA ALA A 164 0.49 5.15 22.80
C ALA A 164 -0.56 4.36 22.01
N HIS A 165 -1.40 5.05 21.24
CA HIS A 165 -2.29 4.42 20.26
C HIS A 165 -1.48 3.67 19.20
N TYR A 166 -0.46 4.30 18.62
CA TYR A 166 0.38 3.69 17.59
C TYR A 166 0.99 2.36 18.06
N LYS A 167 1.56 2.34 19.28
CA LYS A 167 2.11 1.11 19.86
C LYS A 167 1.06 0.01 19.97
N ARG A 168 -0.15 0.31 20.42
CA ARG A 168 -1.22 -0.69 20.53
C ARG A 168 -1.70 -1.15 19.16
N SER A 169 -1.92 -0.22 18.23
CA SER A 169 -2.47 -0.52 16.90
C SER A 169 -1.49 -1.32 16.06
N ILE A 170 -0.20 -0.99 16.05
CA ILE A 170 0.80 -1.76 15.29
C ILE A 170 0.99 -3.17 15.83
N HIS A 171 0.96 -3.36 17.16
CA HIS A 171 1.00 -4.69 17.76
C HIS A 171 -0.22 -5.52 17.34
N THR A 172 -1.42 -4.94 17.45
CA THR A 172 -2.68 -5.60 17.07
C THR A 172 -2.71 -5.95 15.58
N ALA A 173 -2.28 -5.03 14.72
CA ALA A 173 -2.26 -5.23 13.28
C ALA A 173 -1.32 -6.37 12.87
N ILE A 174 -0.16 -6.51 13.53
CA ILE A 174 0.75 -7.63 13.27
C ILE A 174 0.22 -8.95 13.80
N GLU A 175 -0.40 -8.97 14.97
CA GLU A 175 -1.03 -10.20 15.49
C GLU A 175 -2.16 -10.69 14.57
N LEU A 176 -2.98 -9.79 14.04
CA LEU A 176 -4.05 -10.13 13.11
C LEU A 176 -3.51 -10.53 11.73
N HIS A 177 -2.47 -9.85 11.22
CA HIS A 177 -1.76 -10.28 10.02
C HIS A 177 -1.22 -11.71 10.17
N TYR A 178 -0.57 -12.01 11.29
CA TYR A 178 -0.06 -13.36 11.57
C TYR A 178 -1.18 -14.40 11.55
N LYS A 179 -2.29 -14.13 12.26
CA LYS A 179 -3.45 -15.04 12.32
C LYS A 179 -4.05 -15.27 10.94
N PHE A 180 -4.25 -14.22 10.15
CA PHE A 180 -4.87 -14.33 8.83
C PHE A 180 -4.11 -15.29 7.90
N TYR A 181 -2.77 -15.24 7.93
CA TYR A 181 -1.93 -16.03 7.03
C TYR A 181 -1.45 -17.37 7.58
N ASN A 182 -1.35 -17.54 8.90
CA ASN A 182 -0.85 -18.78 9.52
C ASN A 182 -1.93 -19.64 10.18
N ASP A 183 -3.12 -19.09 10.42
CA ASP A 183 -4.28 -19.81 10.92
C ASP A 183 -5.50 -19.55 10.03
N PRO A 184 -5.41 -19.89 8.72
CA PRO A 184 -6.48 -19.61 7.77
C PRO A 184 -7.72 -20.43 8.12
N LEU A 185 -8.90 -19.80 8.03
CA LEU A 185 -10.19 -20.49 8.14
C LEU A 185 -10.27 -21.66 7.14
N GLU A 186 -10.98 -22.73 7.51
CA GLU A 186 -11.11 -23.94 6.68
C GLU A 186 -11.61 -23.60 5.26
N GLY A 187 -10.82 -23.93 4.23
CA GLY A 187 -11.13 -23.62 2.83
C GLY A 187 -10.52 -22.31 2.28
N ALA A 188 -9.79 -21.54 3.08
CA ALA A 188 -9.11 -20.34 2.60
C ALA A 188 -7.84 -20.66 1.77
N VAL A 189 -7.57 -19.83 0.77
CA VAL A 189 -6.39 -19.93 -0.10
C VAL A 189 -5.14 -19.61 0.72
N THR A 190 -4.16 -20.52 0.72
CA THR A 190 -2.88 -20.39 1.43
C THR A 190 -1.94 -19.42 0.69
N TRP A 191 -2.25 -18.13 0.76
CA TRP A 191 -1.27 -17.09 0.44
C TRP A 191 -0.25 -17.04 1.58
N THR A 192 1.04 -17.14 1.28
CA THR A 192 2.09 -16.93 2.29
C THR A 192 2.14 -15.44 2.64
N GLY A 193 1.64 -15.07 3.81
CA GLY A 193 1.81 -13.73 4.37
C GLY A 193 3.23 -13.55 4.85
N ASP A 194 3.97 -12.66 4.20
CA ASP A 194 5.43 -12.70 4.24
C ASP A 194 5.98 -11.38 4.78
N VAL A 195 5.69 -10.26 4.11
CA VAL A 195 5.92 -8.91 4.63
C VAL A 195 4.59 -8.19 4.77
N ALA A 196 4.34 -7.61 5.95
CA ALA A 196 3.19 -6.76 6.19
C ALA A 196 3.42 -5.37 5.57
N LEU A 197 3.43 -5.30 4.24
CA LEU A 197 3.86 -4.11 3.49
C LEU A 197 2.99 -2.88 3.78
N LEU A 198 1.67 -3.06 3.89
CA LEU A 198 0.74 -1.98 4.25
C LEU A 198 1.12 -1.36 5.62
N ILE A 199 1.35 -2.20 6.63
CA ILE A 199 1.75 -1.76 7.97
C ILE A 199 3.16 -1.14 7.95
N SER A 200 4.08 -1.72 7.18
CA SER A 200 5.45 -1.24 7.02
C SER A 200 5.50 0.17 6.42
N ALA A 201 4.57 0.51 5.52
CA ALA A 201 4.47 1.84 4.94
C ALA A 201 4.08 2.90 5.96
N VAL A 202 3.06 2.64 6.79
CA VAL A 202 2.65 3.58 7.85
C VAL A 202 3.74 3.68 8.92
N ALA A 203 4.38 2.56 9.27
CA ALA A 203 5.49 2.53 10.21
C ALA A 203 6.69 3.32 9.69
N SER A 204 6.98 3.26 8.39
CA SER A 204 8.03 4.05 7.74
C SER A 204 7.78 5.55 7.93
N LEU A 205 6.54 6.01 7.71
CA LEU A 205 6.15 7.40 7.93
C LEU A 205 6.19 7.80 9.42
N ALA A 206 5.73 6.92 10.32
CA ALA A 206 5.78 7.15 11.75
C ALA A 206 7.22 7.30 12.27
N TYR A 207 8.14 6.49 11.75
CA TYR A 207 9.56 6.61 12.05
C TYR A 207 10.13 7.92 11.50
N ASP A 208 9.88 8.26 10.23
CA ASP A 208 10.41 9.48 9.62
C ASP A 208 9.92 10.75 10.31
N LYS A 209 8.64 10.77 10.72
CA LYS A 209 8.00 11.95 11.31
C LYS A 209 8.24 12.09 12.81
N HIS A 210 8.32 10.97 13.54
CA HIS A 210 8.30 10.97 15.00
C HIS A 210 9.37 10.10 15.66
N GLY A 211 10.12 9.30 14.90
CA GLY A 211 11.10 8.34 15.42
C GLY A 211 10.47 7.12 16.10
N TRP A 212 9.17 6.89 15.92
CA TRP A 212 8.46 5.79 16.57
C TRP A 212 8.95 4.42 16.08
N GLN A 213 9.07 3.49 17.02
CA GLN A 213 9.68 2.18 16.80
C GLN A 213 8.61 1.12 16.55
N VAL A 214 8.96 0.13 15.73
CA VAL A 214 8.14 -1.06 15.50
C VAL A 214 8.50 -2.20 16.47
N PRO A 215 7.55 -3.10 16.78
CA PRO A 215 7.87 -4.33 17.52
C PRO A 215 8.89 -5.19 16.78
N ASP A 216 9.57 -6.06 17.53
CA ASP A 216 10.48 -7.03 16.94
C ASP A 216 9.70 -8.21 16.35
N THR A 217 9.67 -8.30 15.02
CA THR A 217 8.89 -9.30 14.28
C THR A 217 9.45 -9.47 12.87
N PRO A 218 9.45 -10.70 12.31
CA PRO A 218 9.93 -10.93 10.94
C PRO A 218 9.05 -10.26 9.86
N TYR A 219 7.78 -9.97 10.16
CA TYR A 219 6.82 -9.38 9.22
C TYR A 219 7.03 -7.88 8.96
N LEU A 220 7.80 -7.20 9.83
CA LEU A 220 8.14 -5.78 9.74
C LEU A 220 9.65 -5.62 9.53
N PRO A 221 10.12 -5.58 8.27
CA PRO A 221 11.54 -5.44 7.97
C PRO A 221 12.08 -4.08 8.44
N LYS A 222 12.76 -4.07 9.58
CA LYS A 222 13.37 -2.86 10.17
C LYS A 222 14.29 -2.12 9.20
N TRP A 223 15.07 -2.85 8.39
CA TRP A 223 15.94 -2.25 7.38
C TRP A 223 15.19 -1.39 6.36
N LEU A 224 13.95 -1.78 6.03
CA LEU A 224 13.07 -1.04 5.13
C LEU A 224 12.39 0.13 5.87
N ILE A 225 11.88 -0.14 7.07
CA ILE A 225 11.14 0.84 7.88
C ILE A 225 12.05 1.96 8.38
N TYR A 226 13.29 1.66 8.76
CA TYR A 226 14.27 2.61 9.28
C TYR A 226 15.25 3.11 8.22
N LYS A 227 14.95 2.86 6.94
CA LYS A 227 15.69 3.42 5.80
C LYS A 227 17.17 3.04 5.77
N GLU A 228 17.51 1.85 6.27
CA GLU A 228 18.91 1.37 6.34
C GLU A 228 19.52 1.12 4.95
N PHE A 229 18.67 1.03 3.91
CA PHE A 229 19.08 0.79 2.52
C PHE A 229 19.71 1.97 1.78
N GLU A 230 19.67 3.19 2.33
CA GLU A 230 20.39 4.32 1.72
C GLU A 230 21.87 4.35 2.11
N ASN A 231 22.25 3.66 3.18
CA ASN A 231 23.62 3.59 3.67
C ASN A 231 24.36 2.34 3.16
N ALA A 232 23.76 1.61 2.22
CA ALA A 232 24.20 0.32 1.70
C ALA A 232 24.96 0.43 0.37
#